data_AF-A0A7J4N4M4-F1
#
_entry.id   AF-A0A7J4N4M4-F1
#
_cell.length_a   1.000
_cell.length_b   1.000
_cell.length_c   1.000
_cell.angle_alpha   90.00
_cell.angle_beta   90.00
_cell.angle_gamma   90.00
#
_symmetry.space_group_name_H-M   'P 1'
#
loop_
_entity.id
_entity.type
_entity.pdbx_description
1 polymer ?
#
loop_
_entity_poly.entity_id
_entity_poly.type
_entity_poly.pdbx_seq_one_letter_code
_entity_poly.pdbx_strand_id
1 'polypeptide(L)'
;MAVSPLDYRYGRDISKEIWSREGRHARSLEVERALIWAHSKMGRVSPEDYDAVAEISDPGIVTADRVDELEAETKHDIMALTKAMAEAAGDAGWCIHLGATSNDIVDSAVALQIRDSIDVQRQSLVGLILNMCGIAERESGTVMLGRTHGQAAVPITFGLKVAVWVDEMRRHLVRLEEMRPRCITGKFLGAVGTGAAQGEGALELQSLILGELGLEVPVATTQVVGRDRYIEWVGWMANVATSIEKILQEVRNLQRTEIGEVAEEFDAKKQVGSSTMAH
;
A
#
# COMPACT_ATOMS: atom_id res chain seq x y z
N MET A 1 22.49 8.79 10.75
CA MET A 1 21.36 7.96 10.29
C MET A 1 21.49 7.83 8.78
N ALA A 2 21.51 6.61 8.22
CA ALA A 2 21.57 6.45 6.78
C ALA A 2 20.19 6.84 6.20
N VAL A 3 20.14 7.87 5.38
CA VAL A 3 18.89 8.32 4.73
C VAL A 3 18.65 7.45 3.49
N SER A 4 17.45 6.87 3.36
CA SER A 4 17.12 6.07 2.18
C SER A 4 16.97 6.99 0.96
N PRO A 5 17.46 6.62 -0.23
CA PRO A 5 17.15 7.35 -1.47
C PRO A 5 15.65 7.46 -1.77
N LEU A 6 14.84 6.57 -1.19
CA LEU A 6 13.39 6.66 -1.26
C LEU A 6 12.86 7.90 -0.50
N ASP A 7 13.52 8.32 0.57
CA ASP A 7 13.02 9.41 1.43
C ASP A 7 13.13 10.77 0.74
N TYR A 8 14.23 11.01 0.01
CA TYR A 8 14.56 12.32 -0.54
C TYR A 8 14.55 12.42 -2.08
N ARG A 9 14.58 11.29 -2.81
CA ARG A 9 14.75 11.31 -4.28
C ARG A 9 13.69 10.54 -5.06
N TYR A 10 13.35 9.33 -4.62
CA TYR A 10 12.55 8.41 -5.45
C TYR A 10 11.16 8.10 -4.91
N GLY A 11 10.96 8.17 -3.59
CA GLY A 11 9.67 7.87 -2.97
C GLY A 11 8.67 8.99 -3.21
N ARG A 12 7.46 8.61 -3.66
CA ARG A 12 6.35 9.54 -3.80
C ARG A 12 5.81 9.93 -2.43
N ASP A 13 5.39 11.19 -2.26
CA ASP A 13 4.89 11.70 -0.98
C ASP A 13 3.71 10.86 -0.45
N ILE A 14 2.75 10.51 -1.30
CA ILE A 14 1.63 9.64 -0.92
C ILE A 14 2.06 8.26 -0.39
N SER A 15 3.10 7.68 -0.98
CA SER A 15 3.63 6.38 -0.53
C SER A 15 4.41 6.52 0.78
N LYS A 16 5.16 7.63 0.94
CA LYS A 16 5.86 7.94 2.19
C LYS A 16 4.87 8.19 3.32
N GLU A 17 3.80 8.96 3.06
CA GLU A 17 2.74 9.24 4.03
C GLU A 17 2.08 7.97 4.55
N ILE A 18 1.74 7.01 3.68
CA ILE A 18 1.14 5.74 4.09
C ILE A 18 2.06 4.97 5.04
N TRP A 19 3.36 4.90 4.71
CA TRP A 19 4.34 4.05 5.41
C TRP A 19 5.21 4.78 6.44
N SER A 20 4.96 6.08 6.67
CA SER A 20 5.67 6.85 7.68
C SER A 20 5.26 6.44 9.09
N ARG A 21 5.98 6.97 10.08
CA ARG A 21 5.64 6.84 11.50
C ARG A 21 4.23 7.37 11.76
N GLU A 22 3.92 8.56 11.24
CA GLU A 22 2.63 9.23 11.37
C GLU A 22 1.52 8.45 10.64
N GLY A 23 1.81 7.94 9.44
CA GLY A 23 0.89 7.11 8.67
C GLY A 23 0.50 5.84 9.42
N ARG A 24 1.48 5.14 9.99
CA ARG A 24 1.27 3.94 10.80
C ARG A 24 0.48 4.27 12.07
N HIS A 25 0.87 5.32 12.78
CA HIS A 25 0.18 5.78 13.99
C HIS A 25 -1.30 6.07 13.74
N ALA A 26 -1.61 6.84 12.69
CA ALA A 26 -2.99 7.15 12.32
C ALA A 26 -3.84 5.89 12.06
N ARG A 27 -3.26 4.87 11.43
CA ARG A 27 -3.95 3.60 11.15
C ARG A 27 -4.12 2.74 12.39
N SER A 28 -3.18 2.78 13.33
CA SER A 28 -3.37 2.14 14.64
C SER A 28 -4.50 2.79 15.43
N LEU A 29 -4.65 4.12 15.39
CA LEU A 29 -5.79 4.82 15.98
C LEU A 29 -7.11 4.44 15.31
N GLU A 30 -7.14 4.34 13.97
CA GLU A 30 -8.31 3.90 13.21
C GLU A 30 -8.76 2.49 13.64
N VAL A 31 -7.80 1.58 13.82
CA VAL A 31 -8.04 0.20 14.24
C VAL A 31 -8.56 0.12 15.68
N GLU A 32 -7.96 0.86 16.61
CA GLU A 32 -8.49 0.95 17.98
C GLU A 32 -9.91 1.52 17.97
N ARG A 33 -10.17 2.64 17.28
CA ARG A 33 -11.51 3.21 17.17
C ARG A 33 -12.53 2.19 16.64
N ALA A 34 -12.18 1.39 15.64
CA ALA A 34 -13.04 0.34 15.09
C ALA A 34 -13.31 -0.79 16.10
N LEU A 35 -12.35 -1.15 16.94
CA LEU A 35 -12.53 -2.09 18.05
C LEU A 35 -13.59 -1.59 19.04
N ILE A 36 -13.48 -0.34 19.51
CA ILE A 36 -14.44 0.22 20.47
C ILE A 36 -15.82 0.38 19.81
N TRP A 37 -15.88 0.81 18.55
CA TRP A 37 -17.12 0.85 17.77
C TRP A 37 -17.81 -0.52 17.74
N ALA A 38 -17.07 -1.58 17.45
CA ALA A 38 -17.64 -2.92 17.36
C ALA A 38 -18.15 -3.43 18.73
N HIS A 39 -17.41 -3.17 19.81
CA HIS A 39 -17.89 -3.46 21.17
C HIS A 39 -19.16 -2.68 21.51
N SER A 40 -19.27 -1.42 21.07
CA SER A 40 -20.49 -0.62 21.20
C SER A 40 -21.66 -1.23 20.43
N LYS A 41 -21.45 -1.70 19.20
CA LYS A 41 -22.48 -2.44 18.42
C LYS A 41 -22.92 -3.73 19.08
N MET A 42 -22.04 -4.38 19.83
CA MET A 42 -22.35 -5.58 20.61
C MET A 42 -22.94 -5.27 22.00
N GLY A 43 -23.17 -4.00 22.33
CA GLY A 43 -23.71 -3.57 23.62
C GLY A 43 -22.76 -3.73 24.81
N ARG A 44 -21.45 -3.90 24.55
CA ARG A 44 -20.42 -4.08 25.58
C ARG A 44 -19.84 -2.75 26.06
N VAL A 45 -19.90 -1.72 25.23
CA VAL A 45 -19.45 -0.35 25.50
C VAL A 45 -20.63 0.60 25.27
N SER A 46 -20.78 1.60 26.12
CA SER A 46 -21.86 2.58 25.96
C SER A 46 -21.64 3.46 24.71
N PRO A 47 -22.68 4.00 24.07
CA PRO A 47 -22.52 4.98 23.01
C PRO A 47 -21.69 6.19 23.45
N GLU A 48 -21.87 6.64 24.70
CA GLU A 48 -21.16 7.79 25.25
C GLU A 48 -19.65 7.53 25.40
N ASP A 49 -19.25 6.34 25.87
CA ASP A 49 -17.84 5.94 25.94
C ASP A 49 -17.23 5.83 24.54
N TYR A 50 -17.98 5.30 23.58
CA TYR A 50 -17.53 5.24 22.19
C TYR A 50 -17.32 6.64 21.60
N ASP A 51 -18.26 7.56 21.78
CA ASP A 51 -18.16 8.92 21.26
C ASP A 51 -16.93 9.65 21.82
N ALA A 52 -16.64 9.48 23.13
CA ALA A 52 -15.44 10.01 23.76
C ALA A 52 -14.14 9.45 23.16
N VAL A 53 -14.08 8.13 22.91
CA VAL A 53 -12.92 7.51 22.25
C VAL A 53 -12.81 7.94 20.79
N ALA A 54 -13.94 8.06 20.08
CA ALA A 54 -13.97 8.48 18.69
C ALA A 54 -13.45 9.91 18.51
N GLU A 55 -13.77 10.82 19.44
CA GLU A 55 -13.29 12.20 19.45
C GLU A 55 -11.76 12.28 19.59
N ILE A 56 -11.18 11.47 20.48
CA ILE A 56 -9.72 11.47 20.71
C ILE A 56 -8.93 10.63 19.70
N SER A 57 -9.60 9.84 18.85
CA SER A 57 -8.96 8.97 17.85
C SER A 57 -8.50 9.76 16.61
N ASP A 58 -7.78 10.86 16.86
CA ASP A 58 -7.24 11.79 15.88
C ASP A 58 -5.72 11.95 16.11
N PRO A 59 -4.88 11.85 15.07
CA PRO A 59 -3.43 11.98 15.21
C PRO A 59 -2.93 13.33 15.74
N GLY A 60 -3.74 14.38 15.67
CA GLY A 60 -3.48 15.69 16.26
C GLY A 60 -3.83 15.80 17.75
N ILE A 61 -4.63 14.88 18.28
CA ILE A 61 -4.98 14.79 19.70
C ILE A 61 -4.07 13.77 20.39
N VAL A 62 -4.16 12.50 19.97
CA VAL A 62 -3.23 11.46 20.41
C VAL A 62 -2.08 11.45 19.43
N THR A 63 -0.99 12.12 19.78
CA THR A 63 0.14 12.34 18.86
C THR A 63 1.13 11.18 18.86
N ALA A 64 1.79 10.94 17.72
CA ALA A 64 2.86 9.95 17.63
C ALA A 64 4.01 10.28 18.61
N ASP A 65 4.31 11.56 18.82
CA ASP A 65 5.36 12.00 19.76
C ASP A 65 5.04 11.59 21.19
N ARG A 66 3.79 11.72 21.62
CA ARG A 66 3.37 11.26 22.94
C ARG A 66 3.49 9.74 23.08
N VAL A 67 3.18 9.00 22.01
CA VAL A 67 3.37 7.54 21.98
C VAL A 67 4.83 7.16 22.10
N ASP A 68 5.75 7.81 21.37
CA ASP A 68 7.19 7.54 21.45
C ASP A 68 7.76 7.82 22.87
N GLU A 69 7.31 8.89 23.54
CA GLU A 69 7.68 9.18 24.93
C GLU A 69 7.28 8.02 25.87
N LEU A 70 6.04 7.55 25.75
CA LEU A 70 5.53 6.44 26.53
C LEU A 70 6.19 5.11 26.14
N GLU A 71 6.57 4.92 24.88
CA GLU A 71 7.31 3.74 24.41
C GLU A 71 8.73 3.71 25.01
N ALA A 72 9.37 4.87 25.15
CA ALA A 72 10.68 4.98 25.78
C ALA A 72 10.68 4.44 27.22
N GLU A 73 9.55 4.54 27.92
CA GLU A 73 9.36 3.99 29.26
C GLU A 73 8.87 2.53 29.24
N THR A 74 7.84 2.24 28.46
CA THR A 74 7.17 0.93 28.44
C THR A 74 7.91 -0.15 27.67
N LYS A 75 8.77 0.25 26.73
CA LYS A 75 9.45 -0.64 25.76
C LYS A 75 8.49 -1.51 24.97
N HIS A 76 7.27 -1.02 24.74
CA HIS A 76 6.22 -1.71 24.00
C HIS A 76 5.31 -0.70 23.29
N ASP A 77 5.40 -0.64 21.96
CA ASP A 77 4.71 0.29 21.06
C ASP A 77 3.18 0.35 21.23
N ILE A 78 2.47 -0.79 21.15
CA ILE A 78 1.01 -0.81 21.28
C ILE A 78 0.58 -0.48 22.72
N MET A 79 1.35 -0.90 23.73
CA MET A 79 1.05 -0.48 25.10
C MET A 79 1.25 1.02 25.32
N ALA A 80 2.22 1.63 24.63
CA ALA A 80 2.39 3.08 24.65
C ALA A 80 1.21 3.80 23.97
N LEU A 81 0.76 3.30 22.81
CA LEU A 81 -0.42 3.81 22.10
C LEU A 81 -1.67 3.78 22.97
N THR A 82 -1.96 2.62 23.56
CA THR A 82 -3.17 2.42 24.40
C THR A 82 -3.14 3.30 25.64
N LYS A 83 -1.98 3.49 26.26
CA LYS A 83 -1.81 4.47 27.35
C LYS A 83 -2.05 5.90 26.89
N ALA A 84 -1.49 6.31 25.75
CA ALA A 84 -1.70 7.66 25.21
C ALA A 84 -3.18 7.94 24.93
N MET A 85 -3.88 6.96 24.35
CA MET A 85 -5.32 7.07 24.12
C MET A 85 -6.10 7.10 25.44
N ALA A 86 -5.74 6.29 26.43
CA ALA A 86 -6.42 6.27 27.74
C ALA A 86 -6.21 7.57 28.54
N GLU A 87 -5.01 8.17 28.46
CA GLU A 87 -4.73 9.49 29.01
C GLU A 87 -5.67 10.56 28.41
N ALA A 88 -5.91 10.50 27.09
CA ALA A 88 -6.80 11.43 26.39
C ALA A 88 -8.30 11.15 26.65
N ALA A 89 -8.69 9.88 26.75
CA ALA A 89 -10.08 9.45 26.89
C ALA A 89 -10.66 9.60 28.31
N GLY A 90 -9.81 9.78 29.33
CA GLY A 90 -10.24 9.93 30.72
C GLY A 90 -11.03 8.71 31.21
N ASP A 91 -12.25 8.92 31.71
CA ASP A 91 -13.09 7.85 32.26
C ASP A 91 -13.43 6.78 31.21
N ALA A 92 -13.52 7.12 29.92
CA ALA A 92 -13.77 6.17 28.84
C ALA A 92 -12.54 5.29 28.51
N GLY A 93 -11.39 5.56 29.11
CA GLY A 93 -10.14 4.85 28.82
C GLY A 93 -10.15 3.34 29.11
N TRP A 94 -11.12 2.87 29.92
CA TRP A 94 -11.26 1.45 30.27
C TRP A 94 -11.57 0.54 29.07
N CYS A 95 -12.19 1.08 28.02
CA CYS A 95 -12.62 0.29 26.86
C CYS A 95 -11.56 0.20 25.74
N ILE A 96 -10.46 0.97 25.86
CA ILE A 96 -9.36 0.96 24.90
C ILE A 96 -8.65 -0.40 24.93
N HIS A 97 -8.35 -0.95 23.76
CA HIS A 97 -7.69 -2.25 23.60
C HIS A 97 -8.44 -3.44 24.22
N LEU A 98 -9.74 -3.29 24.52
CA LEU A 98 -10.51 -4.30 25.26
C LEU A 98 -10.53 -5.65 24.53
N GLY A 99 -9.84 -6.63 25.11
CA GLY A 99 -9.75 -8.00 24.61
C GLY A 99 -8.82 -8.19 23.41
N ALA A 100 -8.15 -7.14 22.93
CA ALA A 100 -7.21 -7.22 21.81
C ALA A 100 -5.81 -7.65 22.25
N THR A 101 -4.97 -8.03 21.28
CA THR A 101 -3.52 -8.11 21.43
C THR A 101 -2.82 -7.16 20.48
N SER A 102 -1.54 -6.88 20.72
CA SER A 102 -0.70 -5.99 19.90
C SER A 102 -0.81 -6.30 18.41
N ASN A 103 -0.77 -7.58 18.01
CA ASN A 103 -0.86 -7.97 16.61
C ASN A 103 -2.24 -7.85 15.98
N ASP A 104 -3.33 -7.77 16.76
CA ASP A 104 -4.64 -7.43 16.19
C ASP A 104 -4.60 -5.98 15.64
N ILE A 105 -3.93 -5.08 16.36
CA ILE A 105 -3.72 -3.69 15.95
C ILE A 105 -2.70 -3.62 14.81
N VAL A 106 -1.50 -4.20 15.00
CA VAL A 106 -0.39 -4.10 14.04
C VAL A 106 -0.75 -4.71 12.68
N ASP A 107 -1.26 -5.94 12.64
CA ASP A 107 -1.54 -6.58 11.34
C ASP A 107 -2.73 -5.93 10.63
N SER A 108 -3.76 -5.48 11.36
CA SER A 108 -4.89 -4.76 10.76
C SER A 108 -4.48 -3.37 10.27
N ALA A 109 -3.61 -2.65 11.00
CA ALA A 109 -3.06 -1.37 10.54
C ALA A 109 -2.17 -1.54 9.30
N VAL A 110 -1.35 -2.60 9.24
CA VAL A 110 -0.58 -2.92 8.03
C VAL A 110 -1.49 -3.31 6.87
N ALA A 111 -2.60 -4.03 7.11
CA ALA A 111 -3.57 -4.34 6.07
C ALA A 111 -4.21 -3.06 5.48
N LEU A 112 -4.48 -2.03 6.30
CA LEU A 112 -4.88 -0.69 5.83
C LEU A 112 -3.78 -0.04 4.97
N GLN A 113 -2.51 -0.09 5.40
CA GLN A 113 -1.39 0.43 4.61
C GLN A 113 -1.27 -0.26 3.25
N ILE A 114 -1.44 -1.58 3.21
CA ILE A 114 -1.43 -2.38 1.97
C ILE A 114 -2.64 -2.01 1.09
N ARG A 115 -3.83 -1.88 1.67
CA ARG A 115 -5.06 -1.47 0.96
C ARG A 115 -4.83 -0.15 0.23
N ASP A 116 -4.39 0.87 0.95
CA ASP A 116 -4.13 2.22 0.42
C ASP A 116 -3.02 2.19 -0.65
N SER A 117 -1.98 1.37 -0.42
CA SER A 117 -0.89 1.21 -1.37
C SER A 117 -1.36 0.57 -2.68
N ILE A 118 -2.21 -0.47 -2.60
CA ILE A 118 -2.81 -1.11 -3.77
C ILE A 118 -3.68 -0.12 -4.54
N ASP A 119 -4.42 0.76 -3.86
CA ASP A 119 -5.25 1.77 -4.54
C ASP A 119 -4.40 2.79 -5.30
N VAL A 120 -3.30 3.27 -4.70
CA VAL A 120 -2.32 4.12 -5.37
C VAL A 120 -1.67 3.41 -6.57
N GLN A 121 -1.31 2.14 -6.41
CA GLN A 121 -0.71 1.32 -7.46
C GLN A 121 -1.68 1.09 -8.63
N ARG A 122 -2.96 0.81 -8.33
CA ARG A 122 -4.03 0.64 -9.30
C ARG A 122 -4.22 1.90 -10.14
N GLN A 123 -4.33 3.06 -9.50
CA GLN A 123 -4.46 4.35 -10.19
C GLN A 123 -3.27 4.61 -11.12
N SER A 124 -2.04 4.40 -10.63
CA SER A 124 -0.82 4.53 -11.42
C SER A 124 -0.79 3.59 -12.63
N LEU A 125 -1.18 2.33 -12.44
CA LEU A 125 -1.17 1.34 -13.52
C LEU A 125 -2.24 1.64 -14.57
N VAL A 126 -3.44 2.06 -14.16
CA VAL A 126 -4.49 2.50 -15.09
C VAL A 126 -4.04 3.71 -15.90
N GLY A 127 -3.46 4.72 -15.26
CA GLY A 127 -2.92 5.89 -15.95
C GLY A 127 -1.82 5.51 -16.96
N LEU A 128 -0.92 4.62 -16.58
CA LEU A 128 0.12 4.09 -17.49
C LEU A 128 -0.49 3.37 -18.69
N ILE A 129 -1.45 2.47 -18.46
CA ILE A 129 -2.14 1.73 -19.52
C ILE A 129 -2.82 2.69 -20.49
N LEU A 130 -3.57 3.68 -20.00
CA LEU A 130 -4.28 4.65 -20.84
C LEU A 130 -3.31 5.47 -21.70
N ASN A 131 -2.20 5.93 -21.12
CA ASN A 131 -1.16 6.64 -21.87
C ASN A 131 -0.54 5.75 -22.95
N MET A 132 -0.24 4.49 -22.64
CA MET A 132 0.28 3.53 -23.61
C MET A 132 -0.74 3.21 -24.72
N CYS A 133 -2.03 3.09 -24.40
CA CYS A 133 -3.09 2.94 -25.41
C CYS A 133 -3.11 4.12 -26.38
N GLY A 134 -3.05 5.36 -25.87
CA GLY A 134 -3.02 6.55 -26.71
C GLY A 134 -1.80 6.59 -27.65
N ILE A 135 -0.63 6.12 -27.19
CA ILE A 135 0.55 5.97 -28.05
C ILE A 135 0.34 4.85 -29.08
N ALA A 136 -0.17 3.69 -28.66
CA ALA A 136 -0.39 2.55 -29.54
C ALA A 136 -1.35 2.89 -30.68
N GLU A 137 -2.43 3.62 -30.40
CA GLU A 137 -3.40 4.08 -31.39
C GLU A 137 -2.79 5.12 -32.34
N ARG A 138 -2.14 6.15 -31.79
CA ARG A 138 -1.52 7.22 -32.58
C ARG A 138 -0.46 6.68 -33.55
N GLU A 139 0.33 5.70 -33.10
CA GLU A 139 1.46 5.15 -33.84
C GLU A 139 1.12 3.82 -34.53
N SER A 140 -0.17 3.48 -34.62
CA SER A 140 -0.67 2.23 -35.20
C SER A 140 -0.22 2.00 -36.65
N GLY A 141 -0.08 3.07 -37.43
CA GLY A 141 0.42 3.06 -38.81
C GLY A 141 1.90 3.39 -38.98
N THR A 142 2.62 3.72 -37.90
CA THR A 142 4.03 4.15 -37.97
C THR A 142 4.94 2.94 -38.16
N VAL A 143 5.33 2.68 -39.41
CA VAL A 143 6.20 1.54 -39.76
C VAL A 143 7.59 1.71 -39.16
N MET A 144 8.12 0.63 -38.58
CA MET A 144 9.49 0.56 -38.06
C MET A 144 10.13 -0.80 -38.34
N LEU A 145 11.45 -0.88 -38.23
CA LEU A 145 12.18 -2.14 -38.38
C LEU A 145 11.89 -3.07 -37.18
N GLY A 146 11.35 -4.26 -37.46
CA GLY A 146 11.27 -5.33 -36.47
C GLY A 146 12.67 -5.84 -36.12
N ARG A 147 12.89 -6.22 -34.86
CA ARG A 147 14.19 -6.73 -34.39
C ARG A 147 14.01 -8.00 -33.56
N THR A 148 14.75 -9.05 -33.92
CA THR A 148 14.84 -10.31 -33.17
C THR A 148 16.30 -10.67 -32.97
N HIS A 149 16.70 -11.09 -31.77
CA HIS A 149 18.12 -11.31 -31.42
C HIS A 149 19.02 -10.08 -31.66
N GLY A 150 18.44 -8.87 -31.61
CA GLY A 150 19.13 -7.62 -31.95
C GLY A 150 19.43 -7.44 -33.44
N GLN A 151 18.91 -8.29 -34.32
CA GLN A 151 19.11 -8.23 -35.77
C GLN A 151 17.84 -7.72 -36.48
N ALA A 152 18.03 -7.11 -37.65
CA ALA A 152 16.95 -6.69 -38.53
C ALA A 152 16.05 -7.88 -38.91
N ALA A 153 14.74 -7.72 -38.74
CA ALA A 153 13.72 -8.67 -39.13
C ALA A 153 12.72 -7.99 -40.09
N VAL A 154 11.56 -8.62 -40.28
CA VAL A 154 10.47 -8.02 -41.09
C VAL A 154 9.91 -6.75 -40.43
N PRO A 155 9.34 -5.81 -41.22
CA PRO A 155 8.74 -4.60 -40.68
C PRO A 155 7.60 -4.86 -39.68
N ILE A 156 7.47 -3.97 -38.71
CA ILE A 156 6.33 -3.88 -37.77
C ILE A 156 5.81 -2.44 -37.75
N THR A 157 4.84 -2.13 -36.89
CA THR A 157 4.53 -0.74 -36.52
C THR A 157 4.93 -0.45 -35.08
N PHE A 158 5.26 0.80 -34.77
CA PHE A 158 5.55 1.19 -33.39
C PHE A 158 4.31 1.02 -32.50
N GLY A 159 3.11 1.29 -33.02
CA GLY A 159 1.86 1.00 -32.34
C GLY A 159 1.71 -0.48 -31.94
N LEU A 160 2.09 -1.43 -32.82
CA LEU A 160 2.11 -2.86 -32.46
C LEU A 160 3.06 -3.14 -31.29
N LYS A 161 4.26 -2.55 -31.30
CA LYS A 161 5.23 -2.72 -30.20
C LYS A 161 4.65 -2.23 -28.86
N VAL A 162 4.00 -1.07 -28.85
CA VAL A 162 3.37 -0.51 -27.64
C VAL A 162 2.14 -1.33 -27.23
N ALA A 163 1.34 -1.82 -28.18
CA ALA A 163 0.19 -2.67 -27.88
C ALA A 163 0.57 -3.97 -27.14
N VAL A 164 1.74 -4.55 -27.45
CA VAL A 164 2.30 -5.68 -26.70
C VAL A 164 2.55 -5.30 -25.23
N TRP A 165 3.04 -4.09 -24.96
CA TRP A 165 3.24 -3.59 -23.60
C TRP A 165 1.92 -3.32 -22.88
N VAL A 166 0.92 -2.76 -23.58
CA VAL A 166 -0.43 -2.53 -23.05
C VAL A 166 -1.05 -3.84 -22.56
N ASP A 167 -1.04 -4.89 -23.38
CA ASP A 167 -1.64 -6.18 -23.00
C ASP A 167 -0.90 -6.84 -21.81
N GLU A 168 0.41 -6.61 -21.68
CA GLU A 168 1.18 -7.03 -20.52
C GLU A 168 0.80 -6.27 -19.24
N MET A 169 0.70 -4.94 -19.30
CA MET A 169 0.26 -4.11 -18.17
C MET A 169 -1.18 -4.41 -17.78
N ARG A 170 -2.06 -4.69 -18.75
CA ARG A 170 -3.44 -5.12 -18.50
C ARG A 170 -3.50 -6.41 -17.68
N ARG A 171 -2.65 -7.39 -17.96
CA ARG A 171 -2.55 -8.61 -17.13
C ARG A 171 -2.08 -8.29 -15.71
N HIS A 172 -1.18 -7.33 -15.52
CA HIS A 172 -0.79 -6.90 -14.18
C HIS A 172 -1.93 -6.23 -13.41
N LEU A 173 -2.79 -5.46 -14.09
CA LEU A 173 -3.98 -4.89 -13.47
C LEU A 173 -4.94 -5.99 -13.02
N VAL A 174 -5.19 -7.00 -13.87
CA VAL A 174 -6.01 -8.16 -13.50
C VAL A 174 -5.45 -8.85 -12.25
N ARG A 175 -4.14 -9.12 -12.22
CA ARG A 175 -3.49 -9.75 -11.05
C ARG A 175 -3.63 -8.90 -9.78
N LEU A 176 -3.53 -7.58 -9.91
CA LEU A 176 -3.68 -6.64 -8.78
C LEU A 176 -5.09 -6.73 -8.18
N GLU A 177 -6.12 -6.70 -9.03
CA GLU A 177 -7.52 -6.82 -8.60
C GLU A 177 -7.80 -8.20 -7.99
N GLU A 178 -7.27 -9.27 -8.61
CA GLU A 178 -7.43 -10.63 -8.10
C GLU A 178 -6.78 -10.83 -6.73
N MET A 179 -5.60 -10.26 -6.49
CA MET A 179 -4.88 -10.42 -5.22
C MET A 179 -5.35 -9.50 -4.11
N ARG A 180 -5.98 -8.37 -4.45
CA ARG A 180 -6.42 -7.36 -3.48
C ARG A 180 -7.12 -7.95 -2.27
N PRO A 181 -8.23 -8.72 -2.38
CA PRO A 181 -8.93 -9.26 -1.21
C PRO A 181 -8.04 -10.18 -0.35
N ARG A 182 -7.12 -10.93 -0.96
CA ARG A 182 -6.19 -11.78 -0.19
C ARG A 182 -5.15 -10.94 0.57
N CYS A 183 -4.73 -9.82 0.02
CA CYS A 183 -3.69 -8.99 0.62
C CYS A 183 -4.22 -8.05 1.71
N ILE A 184 -5.48 -7.61 1.63
CA ILE A 184 -6.09 -6.66 2.58
C ILE A 184 -6.83 -7.34 3.75
N THR A 185 -6.32 -8.48 4.20
CA THR A 185 -6.93 -9.24 5.31
C THR A 185 -6.33 -8.78 6.64
N GLY A 186 -7.20 -8.33 7.56
CA GLY A 186 -6.81 -7.99 8.93
C GLY A 186 -6.91 -9.19 9.88
N LYS A 187 -6.86 -8.92 11.19
CA LYS A 187 -6.96 -9.95 12.24
C LYS A 187 -7.49 -9.36 13.54
N PHE A 188 -8.45 -10.05 14.18
CA PHE A 188 -8.96 -9.70 15.52
C PHE A 188 -9.36 -10.94 16.34
N LEU A 189 -8.42 -11.89 16.50
CA LEU A 189 -8.65 -13.13 17.27
C LEU A 189 -7.62 -13.37 18.38
N GLY A 190 -6.95 -12.30 18.83
CA GLY A 190 -6.13 -12.33 20.03
C GLY A 190 -4.76 -12.98 19.84
N ALA A 191 -4.12 -13.30 20.97
CA ALA A 191 -2.70 -13.69 21.03
C ALA A 191 -2.33 -14.93 20.21
N VAL A 192 -3.25 -15.90 20.09
CA VAL A 192 -3.00 -17.18 19.42
C VAL A 192 -4.10 -17.57 18.43
N GLY A 193 -5.02 -16.65 18.10
CA GLY A 193 -6.06 -16.85 17.10
C GLY A 193 -7.30 -17.63 17.57
N THR A 194 -7.47 -17.82 18.88
CA THR A 194 -8.62 -18.56 19.44
C THR A 194 -9.80 -17.67 19.83
N GLY A 195 -9.61 -16.35 19.91
CA GLY A 195 -10.66 -15.44 20.38
C GLY A 195 -10.99 -15.54 21.88
N ALA A 196 -10.19 -16.27 22.67
CA ALA A 196 -10.52 -16.59 24.07
C ALA A 196 -10.69 -15.34 24.96
N ALA A 197 -9.90 -14.27 24.72
CA ALA A 197 -10.00 -13.02 25.46
C ALA A 197 -11.23 -12.18 25.05
N GLN A 198 -11.71 -12.37 23.82
CA GLN A 198 -12.87 -11.68 23.26
C GLN A 198 -14.21 -12.36 23.62
N GLY A 199 -14.15 -13.61 24.11
CA GLY A 199 -15.26 -14.37 24.65
C GLY A 199 -16.24 -14.91 23.60
N GLU A 200 -17.45 -15.21 24.06
CA GLU A 200 -18.56 -15.59 23.17
C GLU A 200 -18.85 -14.44 22.20
N GLY A 201 -18.88 -14.72 20.89
CA GLY A 201 -19.00 -13.70 19.85
C GLY A 201 -17.67 -13.16 19.30
N ALA A 202 -16.52 -13.75 19.62
CA ALA A 202 -15.22 -13.32 19.07
C ALA A 202 -15.19 -13.22 17.52
N LEU A 203 -15.83 -14.16 16.82
CA LEU A 203 -15.91 -14.14 15.35
C LEU A 203 -16.80 -13.00 14.82
N GLU A 204 -17.89 -12.70 15.52
CA GLU A 204 -18.77 -11.57 15.20
C GLU A 204 -18.04 -10.24 15.43
N LEU A 205 -17.36 -10.12 16.58
CA LEU A 205 -16.52 -8.96 16.89
C LEU A 205 -15.46 -8.73 15.80
N GLN A 206 -14.72 -9.77 15.41
CA GLN A 206 -13.75 -9.67 14.30
C GLN A 206 -14.42 -9.21 13.00
N SER A 207 -15.58 -9.77 12.65
CA SER A 207 -16.28 -9.41 11.42
C SER A 207 -16.75 -7.95 11.42
N LEU A 208 -17.23 -7.44 12.55
CA LEU A 208 -17.63 -6.05 12.71
C LEU A 208 -16.42 -5.12 12.54
N ILE A 209 -15.33 -5.38 13.25
CA ILE A 209 -14.13 -4.54 13.21
C ILE A 209 -13.54 -4.48 11.80
N LEU A 210 -13.31 -5.64 11.19
CA LEU A 210 -12.70 -5.69 9.86
C LEU A 210 -13.64 -5.13 8.78
N GLY A 211 -14.96 -5.34 8.92
CA GLY A 211 -15.96 -4.74 8.04
C GLY A 211 -15.97 -3.22 8.10
N GLU A 212 -15.92 -2.63 9.29
CA GLU A 212 -15.83 -1.16 9.48
C GLU A 212 -14.56 -0.59 8.83
N LEU A 213 -13.45 -1.32 8.92
CA LEU A 213 -12.16 -0.95 8.31
C LEU A 213 -12.09 -1.20 6.80
N GLY A 214 -13.10 -1.83 6.20
CA GLY A 214 -13.09 -2.24 4.80
C GLY A 214 -12.00 -3.28 4.49
N LEU A 215 -11.69 -4.15 5.47
CA LEU A 215 -10.71 -5.23 5.38
C LEU A 215 -11.40 -6.58 5.26
N GLU A 216 -10.71 -7.54 4.66
CA GLU A 216 -11.20 -8.91 4.55
C GLU A 216 -11.01 -9.68 5.86
N VAL A 217 -11.93 -10.62 6.12
CA VAL A 217 -11.95 -11.44 7.35
C VAL A 217 -11.23 -12.77 7.12
N PRO A 218 -10.21 -13.12 7.92
CA PRO A 218 -9.54 -14.42 7.79
C PRO A 218 -10.42 -15.55 8.33
N VAL A 219 -10.32 -16.74 7.71
CA VAL A 219 -10.93 -17.97 8.22
C VAL A 219 -10.32 -18.37 9.57
N ALA A 220 -8.99 -18.25 9.68
CA ALA A 220 -8.24 -18.53 10.90
C ALA A 220 -6.90 -17.78 10.87
N THR A 221 -6.35 -17.49 12.05
CA THR A 221 -5.03 -16.89 12.23
C THR A 221 -4.31 -17.54 13.39
N THR A 222 -3.01 -17.27 13.55
CA THR A 222 -2.28 -17.51 14.79
C THR A 222 -2.16 -16.20 15.57
N GLN A 223 -1.00 -15.86 16.12
CA GLN A 223 -0.70 -14.51 16.58
C GLN A 223 -0.72 -13.49 15.43
N VAL A 224 -0.45 -13.93 14.20
CA VAL A 224 -0.31 -13.07 13.01
C VAL A 224 -1.20 -13.54 11.87
N VAL A 225 -1.46 -12.64 10.91
CA VAL A 225 -1.98 -13.03 9.58
C VAL A 225 -0.92 -13.82 8.79
N GLY A 226 -1.39 -14.70 7.90
CA GLY A 226 -0.52 -15.45 6.99
C GLY A 226 0.35 -14.50 6.14
N ARG A 227 1.68 -14.68 6.22
CA ARG A 227 2.64 -13.84 5.49
C ARG A 227 2.76 -14.20 4.00
N ASP A 228 2.11 -15.28 3.56
CA ASP A 228 1.87 -15.59 2.15
C ASP A 228 1.15 -14.43 1.44
N ARG A 229 0.26 -13.72 2.14
CA ARG A 229 -0.42 -12.51 1.66
C ARG A 229 0.54 -11.38 1.32
N TYR A 230 1.60 -11.23 2.12
CA TYR A 230 2.58 -10.13 1.97
C TYR A 230 3.50 -10.43 0.78
N ILE A 231 3.94 -11.69 0.66
CA ILE A 231 4.77 -12.09 -0.48
C ILE A 231 3.98 -12.12 -1.79
N GLU A 232 2.66 -12.34 -1.78
CA GLU A 232 1.82 -12.18 -2.97
C GLU A 232 1.88 -10.73 -3.49
N TRP A 233 1.66 -9.75 -2.62
CA TRP A 233 1.76 -8.32 -2.97
C TRP A 233 3.18 -7.92 -3.45
N VAL A 234 4.21 -8.36 -2.72
CA VAL A 234 5.62 -8.11 -3.11
C VAL A 234 5.97 -8.80 -4.44
N GLY A 235 5.49 -10.02 -4.65
CA GLY A 235 5.69 -10.77 -5.89
C GLY A 235 5.03 -10.09 -7.08
N TRP A 236 3.85 -9.53 -6.90
CA TRP A 236 3.21 -8.69 -7.92
C TRP A 236 4.04 -7.44 -8.23
N MET A 237 4.54 -6.72 -7.21
CA MET A 237 5.38 -5.54 -7.41
C MET A 237 6.67 -5.90 -8.19
N ALA A 238 7.30 -7.02 -7.85
CA ALA A 238 8.48 -7.51 -8.56
C ALA A 238 8.17 -7.81 -10.04
N ASN A 239 7.03 -8.45 -10.31
CA ASN A 239 6.60 -8.79 -11.67
C ASN A 239 6.33 -7.53 -12.52
N VAL A 240 5.66 -6.52 -11.95
CA VAL A 240 5.44 -5.22 -12.61
C VAL A 240 6.78 -4.52 -12.87
N ALA A 241 7.68 -4.50 -11.88
CA ALA A 241 8.99 -3.88 -12.02
C ALA A 241 9.82 -4.51 -13.16
N THR A 242 9.81 -5.83 -13.29
CA THR A 242 10.47 -6.53 -14.41
C THR A 242 9.89 -6.12 -15.77
N SER A 243 8.57 -6.00 -15.88
CA SER A 243 7.94 -5.55 -17.12
C SER A 243 8.28 -4.10 -17.47
N ILE A 244 8.30 -3.20 -16.48
CA ILE A 244 8.73 -1.80 -16.66
C ILE A 244 10.17 -1.76 -17.12
N GLU A 245 11.05 -2.53 -16.48
CA GLU A 245 12.46 -2.59 -16.82
C GLU A 245 12.69 -3.03 -18.27
N LYS A 246 12.00 -4.08 -18.73
CA LYS A 246 12.01 -4.53 -20.13
C LYS A 246 11.60 -3.42 -21.10
N ILE A 247 10.54 -2.66 -20.78
CA ILE A 247 10.06 -1.55 -21.62
C ILE A 247 11.10 -0.43 -21.66
N LEU A 248 11.65 -0.03 -20.52
CA LEU A 248 12.65 1.02 -20.42
C LEU A 248 13.97 0.64 -21.12
N GLN A 249 14.39 -0.62 -21.04
CA GLN A 249 15.53 -1.10 -21.81
C GLN A 249 15.31 -0.95 -23.32
N GLU A 250 14.11 -1.28 -23.81
CA GLU A 250 13.78 -1.14 -25.23
C GLU A 250 13.75 0.32 -25.66
N VAL A 251 13.16 1.23 -24.87
CA VAL A 251 13.19 2.67 -25.15
C VAL A 251 14.64 3.17 -25.24
N ARG A 252 15.49 2.79 -24.27
CA ARG A 252 16.92 3.15 -24.28
C ARG A 252 17.65 2.59 -25.50
N ASN A 253 17.27 1.41 -26.00
CA ASN A 253 17.85 0.83 -27.21
C ASN A 253 17.45 1.63 -28.45
N LEU A 254 16.18 2.01 -28.57
CA LEU A 254 15.68 2.79 -29.70
C LEU A 254 16.22 4.24 -29.71
N GLN A 255 16.62 4.75 -28.54
CA GLN A 255 17.20 6.09 -28.38
C GLN A 255 18.69 6.18 -28.75
N ARG A 256 19.38 5.04 -28.94
CA ARG A 256 20.79 5.06 -29.31
C ARG A 256 21.00 5.79 -30.63
N THR A 257 22.11 6.51 -30.77
CA THR A 257 22.41 7.38 -31.91
C THR A 257 22.33 6.65 -33.25
N GLU A 258 22.72 5.37 -33.30
CA GLU A 258 22.66 4.54 -34.50
C GLU A 258 21.26 4.07 -34.89
N ILE A 259 20.27 4.17 -33.99
CA ILE A 259 18.86 3.82 -34.25
C ILE A 259 18.00 5.09 -34.35
N GLY A 260 17.99 5.92 -33.30
CA GLY A 260 17.32 7.23 -33.31
C GLY A 260 15.82 7.18 -33.60
N GLU A 261 15.13 6.09 -33.25
CA GLU A 261 13.72 5.87 -33.59
C GLU A 261 12.76 6.40 -32.51
N VAL A 262 13.12 6.28 -31.23
CA VAL A 262 12.30 6.69 -30.07
C VAL A 262 13.22 7.28 -29.01
N ALA A 263 12.80 8.34 -28.34
CA ALA A 263 13.53 8.93 -27.22
C ALA A 263 12.59 9.29 -26.07
N GLU A 264 13.12 9.35 -24.86
CA GLU A 264 12.44 10.01 -23.74
C GLU A 264 12.23 11.50 -24.02
N GLU A 265 11.22 12.10 -23.40
CA GLU A 265 11.00 13.55 -23.50
C GLU A 265 12.21 14.28 -22.90
N PHE A 266 12.80 15.18 -23.70
CA PHE A 266 13.96 15.96 -23.32
C PHE A 266 13.74 17.45 -23.61
N ASP A 267 13.64 18.27 -22.56
CA ASP A 267 13.57 19.73 -22.69
C ASP A 267 14.99 20.29 -22.83
N ALA A 268 15.46 20.44 -24.07
CA ALA A 268 16.79 20.97 -24.38
C ALA A 268 17.07 22.37 -23.82
N LYS A 269 16.04 23.12 -23.38
CA LYS A 269 16.23 24.44 -22.75
C LYS A 269 16.47 24.35 -21.25
N LYS A 270 16.04 23.27 -20.59
CA LYS A 270 16.07 23.11 -19.12
C LYS A 270 16.91 21.94 -18.64
N GLN A 271 17.08 20.93 -19.48
CA GLN A 271 17.85 19.73 -19.19
C GLN A 271 19.17 19.80 -19.93
N VAL A 272 20.26 19.63 -19.17
CA VAL A 272 21.58 19.39 -19.73
C VAL A 272 21.75 17.89 -19.81
N GLY A 273 22.07 17.37 -21.00
CA GLY A 273 22.45 15.98 -21.18
C GLY A 273 23.83 15.71 -20.58
N SER A 274 24.58 14.77 -21.15
CA SER A 274 26.02 14.70 -20.84
C SER A 274 26.72 15.98 -21.29
N SER A 275 27.64 16.49 -20.46
CA SER A 275 28.53 17.61 -20.81
C SER A 275 29.43 17.34 -22.02
N THR A 276 29.46 16.10 -22.51
CA THR A 276 30.31 15.63 -23.63
C THR A 276 29.53 14.99 -24.78
N MET A 277 28.19 14.97 -24.76
CA MET A 277 27.43 14.47 -25.91
C MET A 277 27.43 15.51 -27.03
N ALA A 278 27.87 15.10 -28.22
CA ALA A 278 27.72 15.91 -29.43
C ALA A 278 26.24 15.93 -29.81
N HIS A 279 25.64 17.12 -29.83
CA HIS A 279 24.27 17.35 -30.28
C HIS A 279 24.16 17.26 -31.80
#